data_AF-A0A1X1RK02-F1
#
_entry.id   AF-A0A1X1RK02-F1
#
_cell.length_a   1.000
_cell.length_b   1.000
_cell.length_c   1.000
_cell.angle_alpha   90.00
_cell.angle_beta   90.00
_cell.angle_gamma   90.00
#
_symmetry.space_group_name_H-M   'P 1'
#
loop_
_entity.id
_entity.type
_entity.pdbx_description
1 polymer ?
#
loop_
_entity_poly.entity_id
_entity_poly.type
_entity_poly.pdbx_seq_one_letter_code
_entity_poly.pdbx_strand_id
1 'polypeptide(L)'
;MWRSDMTRRELIRLEPIECEKVLEQVIAKGGHCEACGATEFDVGNALYLGFLFLDEDDDAYMVALTCRNPDCAKPRTGIKLRERDFLVRDAADARAASWTVEWPRGA
;
A
#
# COMPACT_ATOMS: atom_id res chain seq x y z
N MET A 1 -27.80 -12.78 -7.18
CA MET A 1 -26.65 -12.33 -7.99
C MET A 1 -26.07 -11.10 -7.31
N TRP A 2 -24.95 -11.24 -6.60
CA TRP A 2 -24.40 -10.15 -5.78
C TRP A 2 -23.58 -9.27 -6.72
N ARG A 3 -23.95 -7.98 -6.82
CA ARG A 3 -23.13 -7.00 -7.54
C ARG A 3 -21.98 -6.58 -6.63
N SER A 4 -20.81 -7.12 -6.96
CA SER A 4 -19.50 -6.55 -6.67
C SER A 4 -19.45 -5.13 -7.24
N ASP A 5 -19.59 -4.11 -6.39
CA ASP A 5 -18.98 -2.79 -6.59
C ASP A 5 -19.10 -1.96 -5.30
N MET A 6 -18.39 -2.39 -4.28
CA MET A 6 -18.04 -1.55 -3.14
C MET A 6 -16.54 -1.68 -2.89
N THR A 7 -15.75 -1.41 -3.94
CA THR A 7 -14.36 -1.01 -3.74
C THR A 7 -14.39 0.28 -2.95
N ARG A 8 -14.29 0.15 -1.63
CA ARG A 8 -13.90 1.25 -0.75
C ARG A 8 -12.62 1.81 -1.36
N ARG A 9 -12.68 3.03 -1.90
CA ARG A 9 -11.58 3.70 -2.65
C ARG A 9 -10.24 3.75 -1.89
N GLU A 10 -10.27 3.42 -0.60
CA GLU A 10 -9.15 3.35 0.31
C GLU A 10 -8.27 2.10 0.10
N LEU A 11 -8.82 0.97 -0.38
CA LEU A 11 -8.09 -0.30 -0.57
C LEU A 11 -7.83 -0.58 -2.06
N ILE A 12 -6.56 -0.52 -2.44
CA ILE A 12 -6.05 -0.79 -3.78
C ILE A 12 -5.57 -2.23 -3.87
N ARG A 13 -6.02 -2.94 -4.90
CA ARG A 13 -5.50 -4.27 -5.25
C ARG A 13 -4.22 -4.09 -6.05
N LEU A 14 -3.18 -4.82 -5.68
CA LEU A 14 -1.89 -4.79 -6.36
C LEU A 14 -1.83 -5.79 -7.50
N GLU A 15 -1.25 -5.37 -8.61
CA GLU A 15 -0.90 -6.23 -9.73
C GLU A 15 0.37 -7.04 -9.43
N PRO A 16 0.62 -8.16 -10.12
CA PRO A 16 1.76 -9.05 -9.82
C PRO A 16 3.12 -8.33 -9.79
N ILE A 17 3.34 -7.37 -10.68
CA ILE A 17 4.57 -6.57 -10.75
C ILE A 17 4.69 -5.65 -9.53
N GLU A 18 3.57 -5.10 -9.05
CA GLU A 18 3.56 -4.23 -7.86
C GLU A 18 3.80 -5.05 -6.59
N CYS A 19 3.25 -6.27 -6.53
CA CYS A 19 3.55 -7.23 -5.46
C CYS A 19 5.04 -7.58 -5.39
N GLU A 20 5.68 -7.81 -6.55
CA GLU A 20 7.12 -8.07 -6.62
C GLU A 20 7.92 -6.89 -6.07
N LYS A 21 7.60 -5.65 -6.48
CA LYS A 21 8.23 -4.44 -5.94
C LYS A 21 8.02 -4.28 -4.44
N VAL A 22 6.83 -4.60 -3.91
CA VAL A 22 6.61 -4.60 -2.46
C VAL A 22 7.56 -5.58 -1.77
N LEU A 23 7.74 -6.79 -2.31
CA LEU A 23 8.66 -7.77 -1.73
C LEU A 23 10.12 -7.31 -1.79
N GLU A 24 10.54 -6.67 -2.90
CA GLU A 24 11.86 -6.05 -3.00
C GLU A 24 12.07 -4.99 -1.91
N GLN A 25 11.07 -4.15 -1.65
CA GLN A 25 11.11 -3.13 -0.60
C GLN A 25 11.15 -3.75 0.81
N VAL A 26 10.41 -4.84 1.03
CA VAL A 26 10.48 -5.61 2.28
C VAL A 26 11.92 -6.09 2.50
N ILE A 27 12.54 -6.69 1.48
CA ILE A 27 13.93 -7.18 1.58
C ILE A 27 14.91 -6.03 1.79
N ALA A 28 14.80 -4.94 1.02
CA ALA A 28 15.68 -3.78 1.10
C ALA A 28 15.65 -3.10 2.47
N LYS A 29 14.48 -3.10 3.14
CA LYS A 29 14.31 -2.57 4.50
C LYS A 29 14.67 -3.58 5.60
N GLY A 30 15.11 -4.80 5.25
CA GLY A 30 15.40 -5.86 6.20
C GLY A 30 14.15 -6.44 6.88
N GLY A 31 13.00 -6.36 6.21
CA GLY A 31 11.71 -6.81 6.69
C GLY A 31 11.68 -8.31 6.92
N HIS A 32 11.49 -8.68 8.18
CA HIS A 32 11.33 -10.05 8.63
C HIS A 32 10.08 -10.14 9.49
N CYS A 33 9.50 -11.34 9.58
CA CYS A 33 8.32 -11.55 10.39
C CYS A 33 8.72 -11.44 11.86
N GLU A 34 8.15 -10.48 12.59
CA GLU A 34 8.46 -10.29 14.02
C GLU A 34 8.13 -11.52 14.88
N ALA A 35 7.23 -12.39 14.42
CA ALA A 35 6.80 -13.57 15.16
C ALA A 35 7.64 -14.82 14.90
N CYS A 36 8.23 -14.99 13.71
CA CYS A 36 8.97 -16.21 13.37
C CYS A 36 10.30 -15.98 12.63
N GLY A 37 10.65 -14.74 12.30
CA GLY A 37 11.88 -14.38 11.60
C GLY A 37 11.88 -14.69 10.10
N ALA A 38 10.82 -15.30 9.55
CA ALA A 38 10.74 -15.60 8.13
C ALA A 38 10.72 -14.32 7.28
N THR A 39 11.32 -14.40 6.08
CA THR A 39 11.37 -13.32 5.09
C THR A 39 10.40 -13.56 3.93
N GLU A 40 9.66 -14.67 3.96
CA GLU A 40 8.70 -15.03 2.92
C GLU A 40 7.30 -14.54 3.27
N PHE A 41 6.83 -13.58 2.48
CA PHE A 41 5.51 -13.00 2.62
C PHE A 41 4.69 -13.19 1.35
N ASP A 42 3.38 -13.20 1.53
CA ASP A 42 2.35 -13.03 0.51
C ASP A 42 1.83 -11.60 0.62
N VAL A 43 1.71 -10.92 -0.52
CA VAL A 43 1.35 -9.50 -0.58
C VAL A 43 -0.15 -9.37 -0.85
N GLY A 44 -0.85 -8.69 0.07
CA GLY A 44 -2.27 -8.40 -0.03
C GLY A 44 -2.57 -7.03 -0.65
N ASN A 45 -3.69 -6.43 -0.23
CA ASN A 45 -4.09 -5.11 -0.70
C ASN A 45 -3.27 -4.00 -0.02
N ALA A 46 -3.17 -2.85 -0.70
CA ALA A 46 -2.60 -1.62 -0.17
C ALA A 46 -3.69 -0.65 0.28
N LEU A 47 -3.52 -0.04 1.45
CA LEU A 47 -4.39 0.98 2.01
C LEU A 47 -3.71 2.34 1.92
N TYR A 48 -4.33 3.32 1.27
CA TYR A 48 -3.82 4.70 1.25
C TYR A 48 -4.02 5.36 2.62
N LEU A 49 -2.96 5.97 3.17
CA LEU A 49 -2.97 6.57 4.52
C LEU A 49 -3.21 8.10 4.52
N GLY A 50 -3.20 8.75 3.35
CA GLY A 50 -3.10 10.21 3.16
C GLY A 50 -4.27 11.09 3.63
N PHE A 51 -4.91 10.75 4.75
CA PHE A 51 -5.85 11.64 5.46
C PHE A 51 -6.00 11.30 6.96
N LEU A 52 -5.39 10.22 7.48
CA LEU A 52 -5.59 9.82 8.89
C LEU A 52 -4.58 10.42 9.87
N PHE A 53 -3.44 10.91 9.38
CA PHE A 53 -2.41 11.50 10.23
C PHE A 53 -1.82 12.75 9.55
N LEU A 54 -1.91 13.89 10.23
CA LEU A 54 -1.46 15.22 9.77
C LEU A 54 0.07 15.32 9.55
N ASP A 55 0.82 14.26 9.84
CA ASP A 55 2.29 14.20 9.81
C ASP A 55 2.82 13.12 8.83
N GLU A 56 1.93 12.36 8.18
CA GLU A 56 2.34 11.34 7.23
C GLU A 56 2.47 11.94 5.83
N ASP A 57 3.55 11.58 5.12
CA ASP A 57 3.80 12.03 3.76
C ASP A 57 2.57 11.79 2.86
N ASP A 58 2.26 12.78 2.01
CA ASP A 58 1.12 12.78 1.07
C ASP A 58 1.10 11.58 0.09
N ASP A 59 2.09 10.69 0.12
CA ASP A 59 2.20 9.50 -0.72
C ASP A 59 2.30 8.17 0.05
N ALA A 60 1.91 8.12 1.33
CA ALA A 60 2.05 6.92 2.16
C ALA A 60 0.93 5.88 1.99
N TYR A 61 1.33 4.61 1.86
CA TYR A 61 0.48 3.43 1.78
C TYR A 61 0.88 2.39 2.83
N MET A 62 -0.11 1.72 3.41
CA MET A 62 0.08 0.52 4.21
C MET A 62 -0.27 -0.71 3.37
N VAL A 63 0.72 -1.56 3.09
CA VAL A 63 0.52 -2.80 2.36
C VAL A 63 0.38 -3.97 3.33
N ALA A 64 -0.68 -4.76 3.18
CA ALA A 64 -0.89 -5.95 3.99
C ALA A 64 0.08 -7.07 3.56
N LEU A 65 0.73 -7.70 4.52
CA LEU A 65 1.64 -8.82 4.32
C LEU A 65 1.17 -10.03 5.14
N THR A 66 1.22 -11.21 4.53
CA THR A 66 0.95 -12.47 5.22
C THR A 66 2.18 -13.36 5.17
N CYS A 67 2.76 -13.67 6.32
CA CYS A 67 3.86 -14.62 6.43
C CYS A 67 3.42 -16.00 5.89
N ARG A 68 4.23 -16.59 5.02
CA ARG A 68 3.94 -17.91 4.42
C ARG A 68 4.22 -19.09 5.35
N ASN A 69 4.85 -18.85 6.49
CA ASN A 69 5.10 -19.89 7.49
C ASN A 69 3.77 -20.31 8.17
N PRO A 70 3.29 -21.55 7.98
CA PRO A 70 2.02 -22.01 8.55
C PRO A 70 2.04 -22.09 10.08
N ASP A 71 3.22 -22.22 10.68
CA ASP A 71 3.39 -22.30 12.15
C ASP A 71 3.57 -20.91 12.79
N CYS A 72 3.42 -19.83 12.01
CA CYS A 72 3.58 -18.48 12.52
C CYS A 72 2.42 -18.10 13.45
N ALA A 73 2.75 -17.74 14.70
CA ALA A 73 1.77 -17.33 15.70
C ALA A 73 1.03 -16.01 15.33
N LYS A 74 1.65 -15.15 14.51
CA LYS A 74 1.06 -13.90 14.01
C LYS A 74 1.39 -13.74 12.53
N PRO A 75 0.66 -14.44 11.63
CA PRO A 75 1.02 -14.48 10.23
C PRO A 75 0.69 -13.17 9.50
N ARG A 76 -0.20 -12.33 10.02
CA ARG A 76 -0.61 -11.07 9.36
C ARG A 76 0.19 -9.90 9.94
N THR A 77 0.84 -9.14 9.05
CA THR A 77 1.55 -7.90 9.36
C THR A 77 1.33 -6.87 8.23
N GLY A 78 1.96 -5.71 8.32
CA GLY A 78 1.90 -4.69 7.27
C GLY A 78 3.16 -3.84 7.19
N ILE A 79 3.45 -3.30 6.02
CA ILE A 79 4.58 -2.42 5.76
C ILE A 79 4.09 -1.08 5.23
N LYS A 80 4.71 0.01 5.69
CA LYS A 80 4.48 1.36 5.14
C LYS A 80 5.45 1.62 3.99
N LEU A 81 4.92 1.98 2.82
CA LEU A 81 5.65 2.30 1.60
C LEU A 81 5.09 3.58 0.98
N ARG A 82 5.90 4.30 0.20
CA ARG A 82 5.39 5.41 -0.61
C ARG A 82 4.87 4.89 -1.95
N GLU A 83 3.92 5.60 -2.57
CA GLU A 83 3.37 5.26 -3.91
C GLU A 83 4.49 4.91 -4.90
N ARG A 84 5.50 5.79 -4.99
CA ARG A 84 6.63 5.67 -5.92
C ARG A 84 7.51 4.42 -5.73
N ASP A 85 7.44 3.80 -4.56
CA ASP A 85 8.33 2.69 -4.20
C ASP A 85 7.85 1.37 -4.81
N PHE A 86 6.55 1.24 -5.09
CA PHE A 86 5.95 -0.05 -5.50
C PHE A 86 4.85 0.05 -6.55
N LEU A 87 4.11 1.15 -6.64
CA LEU A 87 3.08 1.30 -7.67
C LEU A 87 3.75 1.58 -9.02
N VAL A 88 3.38 0.79 -10.03
CA VAL A 88 3.88 0.95 -11.41
C VAL A 88 2.81 1.67 -12.20
N ARG A 89 2.70 2.99 -11.97
CA ARG A 89 1.82 3.85 -12.76
C ARG A 89 2.66 4.51 -13.86
N ASP A 90 2.15 4.54 -15.09
CA ASP A 90 2.51 5.61 -16.02
C ASP A 90 2.26 6.93 -15.27
N ALA A 91 3.27 7.80 -15.19
CA ALA A 91 3.30 9.00 -14.35
C ALA A 91 2.13 10.00 -14.55
N ALA A 92 1.20 9.72 -15.48
CA ALA A 92 0.05 10.53 -15.83
C ALA A 92 -1.23 10.24 -15.01
N ASP A 93 -1.34 9.09 -14.33
CA ASP A 93 -2.61 8.69 -13.69
C ASP A 93 -2.55 8.71 -12.15
N ALA A 94 -1.66 9.52 -11.56
CA ALA A 94 -1.55 9.76 -10.11
C ALA A 94 -2.85 10.37 -9.54
N ARG A 95 -3.88 9.54 -9.40
CA ARG A 95 -5.20 9.88 -8.85
C ARG A 95 -5.18 10.21 -7.35
N ALA A 96 -4.04 10.09 -6.67
CA ALA A 96 -3.92 10.44 -5.26
C ALA A 96 -3.51 11.91 -5.02
N ALA A 97 -3.02 12.65 -6.03
CA ALA A 97 -2.60 14.04 -5.83
C ALA A 97 -2.92 14.94 -7.03
N SER A 98 -4.19 15.27 -7.21
CA SER A 98 -4.57 16.53 -7.87
C SER A 98 -5.88 17.04 -7.28
N TRP A 99 -5.86 17.40 -6.00
CA TRP A 99 -6.79 18.39 -5.50
C TRP A 99 -6.36 19.75 -6.05
N THR A 100 -6.76 20.06 -7.28
CA THR A 100 -6.74 21.43 -7.77
C THR A 100 -7.81 22.19 -6.99
N VAL A 101 -7.44 22.81 -5.88
CA VAL A 101 -8.27 23.89 -5.30
C VAL A 101 -8.21 25.03 -6.29
N GLU A 102 -9.26 25.15 -7.11
CA GLU A 102 -9.52 26.36 -7.87
C GLU A 102 -9.83 27.47 -6.85
N TRP A 103 -8.84 28.30 -6.55
CA TRP A 103 -9.06 29.51 -5.76
C TRP A 103 -9.84 30.52 -6.60
N PRO A 104 -11.09 30.90 -6.23
CA PRO A 104 -11.76 31.99 -6.94
C PRO A 104 -10.99 33.28 -6.68
N ARG A 105 -10.43 33.88 -7.73
CA ARG A 105 -9.92 35.25 -7.65
C ARG A 105 -11.09 36.16 -7.31
N GLY A 106 -11.08 36.70 -6.10
CA GLY A 106 -12.02 37.71 -5.67
C GLY A 106 -11.80 39.04 -6.40
N ALA A 107 -12.94 39.62 -6.78
CA ALA A 107 -13.30 41.03 -7.00
C ALA A 107 -12.31 41.97 -7.70
#